data_AF-A0AAD5DVA3-F1
#
_entry.id   AF-A0AAD5DVA3-F1
#
_cell.length_a   1.000
_cell.length_b   1.000
_cell.length_c   1.000
_cell.angle_alpha   90.00
_cell.angle_beta   90.00
_cell.angle_gamma   90.00
#
_symmetry.space_group_name_H-M   'P 1'
#
loop_
_entity.id
_entity.type
_entity.pdbx_description
1 polymer ?
#
loop_
_entity_poly.entity_id
_entity_poly.type
_entity_poly.pdbx_seq_one_letter_code
_entity_poly.pdbx_strand_id
1 'polypeptide(L)'
;MAKKGRKRAADAGAPPEAAAGPSQRAEEMTELEYERAAIIARNRERLLALGIPSLVKELQAQAGAAAAAAKPKKKAKVKVKQEEGLPRGRQAAAAEERFERELGQMVVDETCPRCGKAVSRGHRTHLMGCGGERPPRQPRPSDREELAELTEEERRDAFKRTLARMKKLNLDGLTELNSEVANQTQPSPALSMLFCPCPCCYSFAVLGSTGNHYSVKLADDKHTCTCLDYRFRRHHCKHICLVLSNLGILEAPAGWRTAVNSRMDELVAQARQRQEREAAAEAPLRSQAETVGLKFI
;
A
#
# COMPACT_ATOMS: atom_id res chain seq x y z
N MET A 1 -60.16 20.83 -37.93
CA MET A 1 -60.37 20.81 -36.46
C MET A 1 -59.24 21.56 -35.79
N ALA A 2 -59.51 22.81 -35.40
CA ALA A 2 -58.55 23.76 -34.84
C ALA A 2 -58.36 23.52 -33.34
N LYS A 3 -57.11 23.60 -32.84
CA LYS A 3 -56.84 24.01 -31.44
C LYS A 3 -55.62 24.93 -31.36
N LYS A 4 -55.95 26.22 -31.32
CA LYS A 4 -55.21 27.34 -30.74
C LYS A 4 -54.90 27.09 -29.26
N GLY A 5 -53.75 27.57 -28.80
CA GLY A 5 -53.45 27.82 -27.39
C GLY A 5 -51.96 27.61 -27.11
N ARG A 6 -51.25 28.43 -26.34
CA ARG A 6 -51.53 29.75 -25.77
C ARG A 6 -50.14 30.32 -25.42
N LYS A 7 -49.89 31.54 -25.89
CA LYS A 7 -48.75 32.40 -25.55
C LYS A 7 -48.77 32.67 -24.03
N ARG A 8 -47.69 32.38 -23.31
CA ARG A 8 -47.41 33.01 -22.00
C ARG A 8 -46.01 33.60 -22.03
N ALA A 9 -46.01 34.92 -21.99
CA ALA A 9 -44.87 35.75 -21.64
C ALA A 9 -44.55 35.52 -20.16
N ALA A 10 -43.27 35.39 -19.84
CA ALA A 10 -42.73 35.61 -18.52
C ALA A 10 -41.43 36.39 -18.73
N ASP A 11 -41.57 37.71 -18.68
CA ASP A 11 -40.53 38.65 -18.29
C ASP A 11 -39.97 38.19 -16.95
N ALA A 12 -38.74 37.70 -16.94
CA ALA A 12 -37.94 37.55 -15.73
C ALA A 12 -36.72 38.44 -15.92
N GLY A 13 -36.76 39.60 -15.27
CA GLY A 13 -35.71 40.59 -15.27
C GLY A 13 -34.36 39.98 -14.87
N ALA A 14 -33.35 40.30 -15.66
CA ALA A 14 -31.97 40.03 -15.32
C ALA A 14 -31.59 40.83 -14.05
N PRO A 15 -31.05 40.19 -13.00
CA PRO A 15 -30.46 40.93 -11.90
C PRO A 15 -29.20 41.68 -12.40
N PRO A 16 -28.92 42.87 -11.88
CA PRO A 16 -27.74 43.63 -12.28
C PRO A 16 -26.46 42.87 -11.90
N GLU A 17 -25.57 42.72 -12.87
CA GLU A 17 -24.17 42.32 -12.69
C GLU A 17 -23.50 43.27 -11.68
N ALA A 18 -23.48 42.86 -10.42
CA ALA A 18 -22.56 43.42 -9.44
C ALA A 18 -21.16 42.93 -9.81
N ALA A 19 -20.37 43.82 -10.43
CA ALA A 19 -18.96 43.65 -10.67
C ALA A 19 -18.23 43.49 -9.31
N ALA A 20 -18.10 42.23 -8.86
CA ALA A 20 -17.21 41.87 -7.78
C ALA A 20 -15.77 42.09 -8.27
N GLY A 21 -15.16 43.19 -7.81
CA GLY A 21 -13.73 43.42 -7.99
C GLY A 21 -12.92 42.25 -7.41
N PRO A 22 -11.69 42.01 -7.90
CA PRO A 22 -10.78 40.99 -7.38
C PRO A 22 -10.26 41.43 -6.02
N SER A 23 -11.12 41.34 -5.01
CA SER A 23 -10.77 41.47 -3.60
C SER A 23 -9.96 40.25 -3.21
N GLN A 24 -8.63 40.43 -3.23
CA GLN A 24 -7.67 40.01 -2.21
C GLN A 24 -8.16 38.91 -1.25
N ARG A 25 -8.47 37.73 -1.79
CA ARG A 25 -8.57 36.50 -0.99
C ARG A 25 -7.16 35.92 -0.91
N ALA A 26 -6.29 36.64 -0.19
CA ALA A 26 -5.15 36.00 0.44
C ALA A 26 -5.77 35.10 1.51
N GLU A 27 -6.12 33.88 1.11
CA GLU A 27 -6.56 32.85 2.03
C GLU A 27 -5.47 32.75 3.10
N GLU A 28 -5.82 33.11 4.33
CA GLU A 28 -4.96 32.92 5.50
C GLU A 28 -4.64 31.43 5.53
N MET A 29 -3.43 31.08 5.07
CA MET A 29 -2.95 29.71 5.17
C MET A 29 -2.98 29.35 6.64
N THR A 30 -3.66 28.25 6.92
CA THR A 30 -3.80 27.74 8.27
C THR A 30 -2.42 27.46 8.87
N GLU A 31 -2.27 27.58 10.18
CA GLU A 31 -1.00 27.36 10.88
C GLU A 31 -0.36 26.00 10.50
N LEU A 32 -1.20 24.97 10.33
CA LEU A 32 -0.80 23.64 9.85
C LEU A 32 -0.22 23.63 8.43
N GLU A 33 -0.72 24.48 7.53
CA GLU A 33 -0.16 24.62 6.17
C GLU A 33 1.19 25.31 6.20
N TYR A 34 1.40 26.26 7.12
CA TYR A 34 2.70 26.90 7.34
C TYR A 34 3.73 25.90 7.88
N GLU A 35 3.35 25.08 8.86
CA GLU A 35 4.22 24.01 9.38
C GLU A 35 4.57 22.99 8.29
N ARG A 36 3.57 22.58 7.50
CA ARG A 36 3.77 21.65 6.38
C ARG A 36 4.72 22.23 5.34
N ALA A 37 4.57 23.52 5.00
CA ALA A 37 5.47 24.22 4.09
C ALA A 37 6.91 24.30 4.63
N ALA A 38 7.08 24.55 5.94
CA ALA A 38 8.38 24.59 6.59
C ALA A 38 9.08 23.22 6.61
N ILE A 39 8.34 22.12 6.77
CA ILE A 39 8.89 20.76 6.68
C ILE A 39 9.33 20.45 5.25
N ILE A 40 8.53 20.80 4.25
CA ILE A 40 8.86 20.63 2.84
C ILE A 40 10.14 21.40 2.48
N ALA A 41 10.28 22.64 2.97
CA ALA A 41 11.47 23.46 2.76
C ALA A 41 12.74 22.84 3.36
N ARG A 42 12.70 22.38 4.63
CA ARG A 42 13.85 21.71 5.28
C ARG A 42 14.25 20.42 4.56
N ASN A 43 13.29 19.62 4.10
CA ASN A 43 13.57 18.41 3.34
C ASN A 43 14.21 18.73 1.99
N ARG A 44 13.77 19.82 1.34
CA ARG A 44 14.38 20.29 0.09
C ARG A 44 15.85 20.68 0.30
N GLU A 45 16.16 21.41 1.36
CA GLU A 45 17.55 21.77 1.69
C GLU A 45 18.42 20.55 1.97
N ARG A 46 17.92 19.56 2.71
CA ARG A 46 18.64 18.30 2.95
C ARG A 46 18.92 17.53 1.66
N LEU A 47 17.95 17.48 0.73
CA LEU A 47 18.13 16.83 -0.56
C LEU A 47 19.14 17.58 -1.45
N LEU A 48 19.15 18.90 -1.42
CA LEU A 48 20.16 19.72 -2.11
C LEU A 48 21.55 19.48 -1.51
N ALA A 49 21.66 19.40 -0.19
CA ALA A 49 22.93 19.14 0.51
C ALA A 49 23.51 17.75 0.21
N LEU A 50 22.66 16.75 -0.04
CA LEU A 50 23.08 15.40 -0.45
C LEU A 50 23.55 15.33 -1.91
N GLY A 51 23.45 16.42 -2.68
CA GLY A 51 24.08 16.54 -3.99
C GLY A 51 23.54 15.60 -5.06
N ILE A 52 22.31 15.08 -4.93
CA ILE A 52 21.70 14.15 -5.89
C ILE A 52 21.24 14.93 -7.14
N PRO A 53 21.95 14.88 -8.28
CA PRO A 53 21.74 15.83 -9.39
C PRO A 53 20.39 15.66 -10.11
N SER A 54 19.78 14.46 -10.02
CA SER A 54 18.47 14.17 -10.62
C SER A 54 17.33 14.90 -9.92
N LEU A 55 17.34 14.95 -8.59
CA LEU A 55 16.30 15.61 -7.79
C LEU A 55 16.37 17.13 -7.88
N VAL A 56 17.58 17.70 -8.04
CA VAL A 56 17.75 19.15 -8.25
C VAL A 56 17.08 19.59 -9.55
N LYS A 57 17.26 18.82 -10.64
CA LYS A 57 16.63 19.11 -11.95
C LYS A 57 15.11 19.03 -11.89
N GLU A 58 14.54 18.04 -11.21
CA GLU A 58 13.09 17.93 -11.03
C GLU A 58 12.51 19.07 -10.18
N LEU A 59 13.16 19.43 -9.06
CA LEU A 59 12.72 20.52 -8.20
C LEU A 59 12.80 21.89 -8.90
N GLN A 60 13.80 22.09 -9.75
CA GLN A 60 13.94 23.31 -10.55
C GLN A 60 12.91 23.37 -11.68
N ALA A 61 12.59 22.22 -12.30
CA ALA A 61 11.53 22.12 -13.32
C ALA A 61 10.12 22.38 -12.73
N GLN A 62 9.84 21.88 -11.53
CA GLN A 62 8.56 22.13 -10.85
C GLN A 62 8.38 23.61 -10.47
N ALA A 63 9.44 24.28 -10.02
CA ALA A 63 9.40 25.72 -9.75
C ALA A 63 9.12 26.56 -11.02
N GLY A 64 9.66 26.14 -12.17
CA GLY A 64 9.37 26.78 -13.47
C GLY A 64 7.94 26.53 -13.98
N ALA A 65 7.38 25.34 -13.74
CA ALA A 65 6.03 25.00 -14.17
C ALA A 65 4.94 25.77 -13.41
N ALA A 66 5.14 26.04 -12.11
CA ALA A 66 4.24 26.85 -11.31
C ALA A 66 4.15 28.31 -11.82
N ALA A 67 5.26 28.88 -12.28
CA ALA A 67 5.29 30.22 -12.88
C ALA A 67 4.60 30.28 -14.26
N ALA A 68 4.59 29.18 -15.03
CA ALA A 68 3.96 29.13 -16.36
C ALA A 68 2.44 28.89 -16.31
N ALA A 69 1.90 28.36 -15.21
CA ALA A 69 0.47 28.07 -15.05
C ALA A 69 -0.41 29.29 -14.73
N ALA A 70 0.18 30.46 -14.44
CA ALA A 70 -0.53 31.69 -14.11
C ALA A 70 -1.15 32.43 -15.33
N LYS A 71 -1.12 31.86 -16.54
CA LYS A 71 -1.81 32.43 -17.71
C LYS A 71 -3.21 31.83 -17.88
N PRO A 72 -4.29 32.64 -17.88
CA PRO A 72 -5.67 32.15 -17.95
C PRO A 72 -5.97 31.55 -19.33
N LYS A 73 -6.10 30.22 -19.40
CA LYS A 73 -6.56 29.52 -20.62
C LYS A 73 -8.08 29.57 -20.72
N LYS A 74 -8.58 30.17 -21.81
CA LYS A 74 -9.99 30.21 -22.19
C LYS A 74 -10.55 28.78 -22.32
N LYS A 75 -11.69 28.53 -21.67
CA LYS A 75 -12.37 27.23 -21.58
C LYS A 75 -12.84 26.75 -22.97
N ALA A 76 -12.27 25.64 -23.45
CA ALA A 76 -12.78 24.90 -24.61
C ALA A 76 -13.77 23.81 -24.13
N LYS A 77 -14.94 23.78 -24.77
CA LYS A 77 -16.09 22.94 -24.46
C LYS A 77 -15.81 21.49 -24.90
N VAL A 78 -15.54 20.59 -23.97
CA VAL A 78 -15.37 19.15 -24.26
C VAL A 78 -16.74 18.50 -24.40
N LYS A 79 -17.03 18.02 -25.62
CA LYS A 79 -18.25 17.30 -25.99
C LYS A 79 -18.05 15.83 -25.65
N VAL A 80 -18.67 15.36 -24.57
CA VAL A 80 -18.68 13.94 -24.17
C VAL A 80 -19.47 13.15 -25.21
N LYS A 81 -18.77 12.29 -25.95
CA LYS A 81 -19.34 11.36 -26.92
C LYS A 81 -19.71 10.07 -26.18
N GLN A 82 -21.00 9.78 -26.16
CA GLN A 82 -21.62 8.57 -25.62
C GLN A 82 -21.12 7.37 -26.44
N GLU A 83 -20.39 6.44 -25.83
CA GLU A 83 -19.97 5.19 -26.47
C GLU A 83 -21.12 4.18 -26.39
N GLU A 84 -21.74 3.89 -27.53
CA GLU A 84 -22.67 2.79 -27.72
C GLU A 84 -21.93 1.45 -27.69
N GLY A 85 -22.54 0.48 -27.02
CA GLY A 85 -21.95 -0.81 -26.68
C GLY A 85 -21.50 -1.64 -27.89
N LEU A 86 -20.24 -2.07 -27.84
CA LEU A 86 -19.71 -3.09 -28.74
C LEU A 86 -20.46 -4.43 -28.59
N PRO A 87 -20.81 -5.12 -29.69
CA PRO A 87 -21.52 -6.39 -29.66
C PRO A 87 -20.63 -7.52 -29.11
N ARG A 88 -21.07 -8.16 -28.02
CA ARG A 88 -20.41 -9.29 -27.33
C ARG A 88 -20.16 -10.54 -28.22
N GLY A 89 -20.64 -10.58 -29.46
CA GLY A 89 -20.53 -11.75 -30.35
C GLY A 89 -19.12 -12.03 -30.89
N ARG A 90 -18.24 -11.02 -31.02
CA ARG A 90 -16.89 -11.24 -31.59
C ARG A 90 -15.90 -11.96 -30.66
N GLN A 91 -16.16 -11.98 -29.35
CA GLN A 91 -15.23 -12.59 -28.39
C GLN A 91 -15.37 -14.12 -28.32
N ALA A 92 -16.54 -14.68 -28.65
CA ALA A 92 -16.77 -16.12 -28.62
C ALA A 92 -16.02 -16.84 -29.76
N ALA A 93 -16.07 -16.31 -30.98
CA ALA A 93 -15.38 -16.89 -32.13
C ALA A 93 -13.84 -16.89 -31.95
N ALA A 94 -13.29 -15.84 -31.35
CA ALA A 94 -11.85 -15.76 -31.06
C ALA A 94 -11.39 -16.77 -29.98
N ALA A 95 -12.29 -17.18 -29.07
CA ALA A 95 -11.97 -18.16 -28.03
C ALA A 95 -11.89 -19.59 -28.60
N GLU A 96 -12.76 -19.92 -29.56
CA GLU A 96 -12.78 -21.24 -30.20
C GLU A 96 -11.57 -21.44 -31.13
N GLU A 97 -11.23 -20.46 -31.96
CA GLU A 97 -10.04 -20.53 -32.83
C GLU A 97 -8.75 -20.69 -32.01
N ARG A 98 -8.67 -20.01 -30.85
CA ARG A 98 -7.55 -20.15 -29.92
C ARG A 98 -7.49 -21.55 -29.31
N PHE A 99 -8.63 -22.13 -28.96
CA PHE A 99 -8.70 -23.48 -28.40
C PHE A 99 -8.22 -24.53 -29.40
N GLU A 100 -8.61 -24.42 -30.67
CA GLU A 100 -8.18 -25.34 -31.72
C GLU A 100 -6.67 -25.22 -32.00
N ARG A 101 -6.12 -24.00 -32.01
CA ARG A 101 -4.69 -23.78 -32.16
C ARG A 101 -3.88 -24.37 -31.00
N GLU A 102 -4.34 -24.16 -29.76
CA GLU A 102 -3.70 -24.73 -28.56
C GLU A 102 -3.79 -26.27 -28.56
N LEU A 103 -4.90 -26.84 -29.02
CA LEU A 103 -5.06 -28.29 -29.14
C LEU A 103 -4.12 -28.89 -30.20
N GLY A 104 -4.01 -28.25 -31.37
CA GLY A 104 -3.10 -28.67 -32.43
C GLY A 104 -1.64 -28.69 -31.96
N GLN A 105 -1.20 -27.62 -31.28
CA GLN A 105 0.14 -27.56 -30.70
C GLN A 105 0.37 -28.67 -29.66
N MET A 106 -0.63 -28.92 -28.81
CA MET A 106 -0.53 -29.94 -27.77
C MET A 106 -0.43 -31.37 -28.31
N VAL A 107 -1.05 -31.66 -29.46
CA VAL A 107 -0.95 -32.97 -30.13
C VAL A 107 0.41 -33.18 -30.77
N VAL A 108 1.07 -32.12 -31.25
CA VAL A 108 2.42 -32.20 -31.85
C VAL A 108 3.50 -32.32 -30.78
N ASP A 109 3.42 -31.48 -29.74
CA ASP A 109 4.46 -31.39 -28.70
C ASP A 109 4.26 -32.40 -27.55
N GLU A 110 3.14 -33.15 -27.56
CA GLU A 110 2.65 -34.00 -26.46
C GLU A 110 2.62 -33.29 -25.09
N THR A 111 2.67 -31.95 -25.08
CA THR A 111 2.87 -31.13 -23.87
C THR A 111 1.87 -29.99 -23.83
N CYS A 112 1.15 -29.83 -22.71
CA CYS A 112 0.13 -28.78 -22.59
C CYS A 112 0.75 -27.37 -22.58
N PRO A 113 0.34 -26.44 -23.45
CA PRO A 113 0.90 -25.08 -23.48
C PRO A 113 0.54 -24.24 -22.24
N ARG A 114 -0.50 -24.63 -21.49
CA ARG A 114 -0.96 -23.91 -20.29
C ARG A 114 -0.20 -24.32 -19.03
N CYS A 115 0.04 -25.61 -18.83
CA CYS A 115 0.66 -26.13 -17.61
C CYS A 115 1.96 -26.90 -17.84
N GLY A 116 2.44 -27.04 -19.07
CA GLY A 116 3.70 -27.74 -19.38
C GLY A 116 3.72 -29.24 -19.02
N LYS A 117 2.58 -29.86 -18.68
CA LYS A 117 2.53 -31.31 -18.42
C LYS A 117 2.52 -32.09 -19.73
N ALA A 118 3.30 -33.15 -19.80
CA ALA A 118 3.24 -34.12 -20.88
C ALA A 118 1.93 -34.93 -20.77
N VAL A 119 1.17 -35.00 -21.87
CA VAL A 119 -0.14 -35.68 -21.94
C VAL A 119 -0.15 -36.53 -23.20
N SER A 120 -0.08 -37.85 -23.05
CA SER A 120 -0.06 -38.78 -24.20
C SER A 120 -1.45 -39.13 -24.74
N ARG A 121 -2.51 -38.96 -23.92
CA ARG A 121 -3.90 -39.26 -24.28
C ARG A 121 -4.87 -38.27 -23.65
N GLY A 122 -6.00 -38.03 -24.31
CA GLY A 122 -7.05 -37.15 -23.77
C GLY A 122 -6.72 -35.67 -23.87
N HIS A 123 -6.02 -35.26 -24.94
CA HIS A 123 -5.53 -33.89 -25.13
C HIS A 123 -6.61 -32.82 -24.94
N ARG A 124 -7.78 -33.04 -25.56
CA ARG A 124 -8.93 -32.13 -25.49
C ARG A 124 -9.51 -32.02 -24.08
N THR A 125 -9.68 -33.15 -23.40
CA THR A 125 -10.22 -33.21 -22.03
C THR A 125 -9.31 -32.48 -21.04
N HIS A 126 -7.99 -32.67 -21.18
CA HIS A 126 -7.01 -31.94 -20.39
C HIS A 126 -7.06 -30.44 -20.65
N LEU A 127 -7.09 -29.99 -21.93
CA LEU A 127 -7.09 -28.56 -22.26
C LEU A 127 -8.33 -27.83 -21.71
N MET A 128 -9.49 -28.49 -21.69
CA MET A 128 -10.72 -27.94 -21.08
C MET A 128 -10.62 -27.80 -19.55
N GLY A 129 -10.01 -28.78 -18.88
CA GLY A 129 -9.86 -28.78 -17.41
C GLY A 129 -8.61 -28.05 -16.90
N CYS A 130 -7.65 -27.73 -17.78
CA CYS A 130 -6.39 -27.13 -17.40
C CYS A 130 -6.57 -25.62 -17.14
N GLY A 131 -6.66 -25.26 -15.86
CA GLY A 131 -6.71 -23.87 -15.37
C GLY A 131 -5.40 -23.08 -15.54
N GLY A 132 -4.34 -23.68 -16.09
CA GLY A 132 -3.10 -22.99 -16.40
C GLY A 132 -2.25 -22.63 -15.18
N GLU A 133 -2.36 -23.40 -14.08
CA GLU A 133 -1.37 -23.34 -13.02
C GLU A 133 -0.03 -23.81 -13.58
N ARG A 134 0.72 -22.83 -14.06
CA ARG A 134 2.06 -23.01 -14.59
C ARG A 134 2.89 -23.64 -13.48
N PRO A 135 3.55 -24.78 -13.72
CA PRO A 135 4.43 -25.39 -12.74
C PRO A 135 5.44 -24.33 -12.28
N PRO A 136 5.83 -24.34 -11.00
CA PRO A 136 6.75 -23.36 -10.45
C PRO A 136 7.93 -23.26 -11.40
N ARG A 137 8.17 -22.03 -11.92
CA ARG A 137 9.33 -21.78 -12.78
C ARG A 137 10.53 -22.35 -12.05
N GLN A 138 11.22 -23.31 -12.66
CA GLN A 138 12.51 -23.69 -12.15
C GLN A 138 13.35 -22.41 -12.04
N PRO A 139 14.04 -22.20 -10.90
CA PRO A 139 14.86 -21.01 -10.71
C PRO A 139 15.80 -20.91 -11.91
N ARG A 140 15.82 -19.74 -12.55
CA ARG A 140 16.68 -19.52 -13.70
C ARG A 140 18.13 -19.75 -13.23
N PRO A 141 18.94 -20.55 -13.96
CA PRO A 141 20.35 -20.77 -13.61
C PRO A 141 21.13 -19.47 -13.43
N SER A 142 20.75 -18.41 -14.15
CA SER A 142 21.36 -17.08 -14.10
C SER A 142 21.45 -16.49 -12.70
N ASP A 143 20.42 -16.68 -11.85
CA ASP A 143 20.38 -16.04 -10.53
C ASP A 143 21.30 -16.76 -9.52
N ARG A 144 21.73 -17.99 -9.82
CA ARG A 144 22.59 -18.80 -8.95
C ARG A 144 24.06 -18.68 -9.35
N GLU A 145 24.36 -18.58 -10.65
CA GLU A 145 25.73 -18.41 -11.15
C GLU A 145 26.23 -16.97 -10.96
N GLU A 146 25.40 -15.93 -11.14
CA GLU A 146 25.81 -14.53 -10.86
C GLU A 146 26.21 -14.30 -9.40
N LEU A 147 25.61 -15.02 -8.46
CA LEU A 147 25.96 -14.93 -7.04
C LEU A 147 27.27 -15.64 -6.68
N ALA A 148 27.71 -16.59 -7.50
CA ALA A 148 28.95 -17.33 -7.27
C ALA A 148 30.19 -16.50 -7.69
N GLU A 149 30.05 -15.66 -8.71
CA GLU A 149 31.14 -14.82 -9.23
C GLU A 149 31.41 -13.55 -8.42
N LEU A 150 30.45 -13.13 -7.57
CA LEU A 150 30.63 -11.97 -6.69
C LEU A 150 31.64 -12.27 -5.58
N THR A 151 32.52 -11.31 -5.34
CA THR A 151 33.47 -11.33 -4.22
C THR A 151 32.73 -11.39 -2.88
N GLU A 152 33.35 -11.91 -1.82
CA GLU A 152 32.71 -12.02 -0.50
C GLU A 152 32.20 -10.67 0.03
N GLU A 153 32.91 -9.58 -0.27
CA GLU A 153 32.51 -8.22 0.12
C GLU A 153 31.25 -7.77 -0.63
N GLU A 154 31.18 -8.00 -1.94
CA GLU A 154 29.99 -7.67 -2.72
C GLU A 154 28.77 -8.52 -2.33
N ARG A 155 28.97 -9.79 -1.94
CA ARG A 155 27.88 -10.62 -1.39
C ARG A 155 27.36 -10.05 -0.08
N ARG A 156 28.24 -9.62 0.83
CA ARG A 156 27.83 -8.99 2.10
C ARG A 156 27.08 -7.68 1.86
N ASP A 157 27.49 -6.89 0.88
CA ASP A 157 26.84 -5.63 0.54
C ASP A 157 25.50 -5.82 -0.20
N ALA A 158 25.40 -6.81 -1.08
CA ALA A 158 24.13 -7.22 -1.68
C ALA A 158 23.16 -7.69 -0.60
N PHE A 159 23.63 -8.49 0.37
CA PHE A 159 22.83 -8.96 1.49
C PHE A 159 22.38 -7.80 2.39
N LYS A 160 23.27 -6.87 2.75
CA LYS A 160 22.93 -5.65 3.51
C LYS A 160 21.89 -4.80 2.80
N ARG A 161 22.03 -4.57 1.49
CA ARG A 161 21.04 -3.80 0.69
C ARG A 161 19.68 -4.50 0.63
N THR A 162 19.67 -5.83 0.62
CA THR A 162 18.44 -6.63 0.62
C THR A 162 17.76 -6.60 2.00
N LEU A 163 18.54 -6.74 3.08
CA LEU A 163 18.05 -6.56 4.45
C LEU A 163 17.53 -5.15 4.71
N ALA A 164 18.22 -4.11 4.23
CA ALA A 164 17.77 -2.72 4.36
C ALA A 164 16.45 -2.49 3.61
N ARG A 165 16.29 -3.08 2.41
CA ARG A 165 15.01 -3.05 1.68
C ARG A 165 13.90 -3.78 2.42
N MET A 166 14.15 -4.98 2.96
CA MET A 166 13.17 -5.70 3.77
C MET A 166 12.81 -4.95 5.06
N LYS A 167 13.79 -4.36 5.74
CA LYS A 167 13.58 -3.59 6.97
C LYS A 167 12.76 -2.33 6.71
N LYS A 168 12.98 -1.66 5.57
CA LYS A 168 12.18 -0.50 5.13
C LYS A 168 10.74 -0.87 4.81
N LEU A 169 10.50 -2.04 4.23
CA LEU A 169 9.15 -2.54 3.93
C LEU A 169 8.41 -3.07 5.18
N ASN A 170 9.13 -3.56 6.18
CA ASN A 170 8.54 -4.22 7.36
C ASN A 170 8.21 -3.30 8.54
N LEU A 171 8.79 -2.09 8.62
CA LEU A 171 8.62 -1.22 9.79
C LEU A 171 7.58 -0.10 9.61
N ASP A 172 7.42 0.47 8.42
CA ASP A 172 6.43 1.55 8.22
C ASP A 172 4.98 1.03 8.25
N GLY A 173 4.73 -0.23 7.88
CA GLY A 173 3.36 -0.77 7.80
C GLY A 173 2.79 -1.38 9.08
N LEU A 174 3.62 -1.70 10.08
CA LEU A 174 3.18 -2.47 11.25
C LEU A 174 2.73 -1.60 12.44
N THR A 175 3.27 -0.37 12.55
CA THR A 175 3.00 0.51 13.70
C THR A 175 1.83 1.47 13.49
N GLU A 176 1.55 1.90 12.26
CA GLU A 176 0.55 2.98 12.03
C GLU A 176 -0.90 2.46 12.01
N LEU A 177 -1.13 1.24 11.53
CA LEU A 177 -2.47 0.67 11.42
C LEU A 177 -3.08 0.20 12.75
N ASN A 178 -2.27 -0.06 13.77
CA ASN A 178 -2.81 -0.45 15.08
C ASN A 178 -3.47 0.75 15.79
N SER A 179 -3.01 1.97 15.50
CA SER A 179 -3.59 3.23 16.00
C SER A 179 -4.83 3.68 15.22
N GLU A 180 -4.84 3.54 13.88
CA GLU A 180 -5.98 3.98 13.07
C GLU A 180 -7.16 3.00 13.08
N VAL A 181 -6.89 1.68 13.10
CA VAL A 181 -7.95 0.66 13.20
C VAL A 181 -8.56 0.63 14.60
N ALA A 182 -7.79 0.94 15.64
CA ALA A 182 -8.32 1.12 17.00
C ALA A 182 -9.20 2.37 17.14
N ASN A 183 -8.95 3.43 16.38
CA ASN A 183 -9.71 4.69 16.47
C ASN A 183 -10.88 4.81 15.48
N GLN A 184 -10.85 4.13 14.32
CA GLN A 184 -11.97 4.16 13.35
C GLN A 184 -13.04 3.10 13.59
N THR A 185 -12.79 2.13 14.46
CA THR A 185 -13.81 1.15 14.86
C THR A 185 -14.50 1.65 16.12
N GLN A 186 -15.43 2.61 15.99
CA GLN A 186 -16.41 2.80 17.05
C GLN A 186 -17.13 1.46 17.26
N PRO A 187 -17.21 0.95 18.50
CA PRO A 187 -17.89 -0.31 18.78
C PRO A 187 -19.39 -0.13 18.54
N SER A 188 -19.84 -0.48 17.34
CA SER A 188 -21.25 -0.78 17.10
C SER A 188 -21.64 -1.93 18.03
N PRO A 189 -22.65 -1.76 18.89
CA PRO A 189 -23.06 -2.80 19.86
C PRO A 189 -23.60 -4.08 19.18
N ALA A 190 -23.82 -4.06 17.86
CA ALA A 190 -24.31 -5.21 17.10
C ALA A 190 -23.19 -6.10 16.50
N LEU A 191 -21.92 -5.73 16.62
CA LEU A 191 -20.76 -6.53 16.20
C LEU A 191 -19.84 -6.92 17.37
N SER A 192 -20.42 -7.01 18.57
CA SER A 192 -19.81 -7.42 19.84
C SER A 192 -19.44 -8.93 19.90
N MET A 193 -19.33 -9.62 18.77
CA MET A 193 -19.20 -11.09 18.72
C MET A 193 -17.92 -11.61 18.05
N LEU A 194 -16.91 -10.76 17.79
CA LEU A 194 -15.67 -11.19 17.13
C LEU A 194 -14.35 -10.78 17.82
N PHE A 195 -14.40 -10.01 18.90
CA PHE A 195 -13.32 -10.01 19.88
C PHE A 195 -13.65 -11.10 20.89
N CYS A 196 -13.01 -12.26 20.76
CA CYS A 196 -13.04 -13.22 21.85
C CYS A 196 -12.25 -12.60 23.01
N PRO A 197 -12.87 -12.26 24.15
CA PRO A 197 -12.15 -11.73 25.31
C PRO A 197 -11.30 -12.82 25.99
N CYS A 198 -11.18 -14.01 25.38
CA CYS A 198 -10.26 -15.00 25.90
C CYS A 198 -8.82 -14.51 25.70
N PRO A 199 -7.96 -14.66 26.72
CA PRO A 199 -6.52 -14.54 26.55
C PRO A 199 -5.93 -15.69 25.70
N CYS A 200 -6.77 -16.42 24.96
CA CYS A 200 -6.44 -17.61 24.21
C CYS A 200 -6.18 -17.39 22.72
N CYS A 201 -6.48 -16.19 22.21
CA CYS A 201 -6.21 -15.86 20.83
C CYS A 201 -5.63 -14.46 20.67
N TYR A 202 -4.64 -14.33 19.79
CA TYR A 202 -4.07 -13.06 19.39
C TYR A 202 -4.27 -12.86 17.89
N SER A 203 -4.64 -11.64 17.49
CA SER A 203 -4.79 -11.27 16.09
C SER A 203 -3.72 -10.28 15.66
N PHE A 204 -3.01 -10.60 14.58
CA PHE A 204 -1.96 -9.78 13.99
C PHE A 204 -2.42 -9.30 12.62
N ALA A 205 -2.15 -8.04 12.28
CA ALA A 205 -2.25 -7.52 10.93
C ALA A 205 -0.88 -7.69 10.24
N VAL A 206 -0.86 -8.35 9.08
CA VAL A 206 0.33 -8.63 8.29
C VAL A 206 0.16 -8.02 6.91
N LEU A 207 1.16 -7.25 6.48
CA LEU A 207 1.18 -6.62 5.16
C LEU A 207 1.80 -7.60 4.15
N GLY A 208 1.03 -8.00 3.15
CA GLY A 208 1.48 -8.90 2.09
C GLY A 208 2.37 -8.20 1.07
N SER A 209 3.07 -8.98 0.24
CA SER A 209 3.94 -8.44 -0.82
C SER A 209 3.21 -7.59 -1.87
N THR A 210 1.90 -7.75 -1.99
CA THR A 210 1.05 -6.96 -2.89
C THR A 210 0.50 -5.69 -2.24
N GLY A 211 0.90 -5.38 -1.00
CA GLY A 211 0.37 -4.24 -0.24
C GLY A 211 -0.97 -4.51 0.44
N ASN A 212 -1.53 -5.71 0.31
CA ASN A 212 -2.80 -6.08 0.96
C ASN A 212 -2.58 -6.45 2.43
N HIS A 213 -3.51 -6.05 3.30
CA HIS A 213 -3.50 -6.41 4.70
C HIS A 213 -4.23 -7.74 4.92
N TYR A 214 -3.58 -8.64 5.64
CA TYR A 214 -4.15 -9.93 6.05
C TYR A 214 -4.17 -10.00 7.57
N SER A 215 -5.23 -10.56 8.14
CA SER A 215 -5.28 -10.84 9.56
C SER A 215 -4.90 -12.30 9.83
N VAL A 216 -3.97 -12.49 10.75
CA VAL A 216 -3.51 -13.79 11.24
C VAL A 216 -3.99 -13.93 12.68
N LYS A 217 -4.80 -14.94 12.97
CA LYS A 217 -5.22 -15.28 14.33
C LYS A 217 -4.42 -16.48 14.81
N LEU A 218 -3.62 -16.31 15.85
CA LEU A 218 -2.98 -17.40 16.57
C LEU A 218 -3.91 -17.85 17.70
N ALA A 219 -4.16 -19.16 17.77
CA ALA A 219 -4.89 -19.85 18.81
C ALA A 219 -4.19 -21.18 19.09
N ASP A 220 -4.48 -21.83 20.22
CA ASP A 220 -3.81 -23.07 20.65
C ASP A 220 -4.01 -24.23 19.68
N ASP A 221 -5.26 -24.44 19.25
CA ASP A 221 -5.57 -25.60 18.40
C ASP A 221 -5.12 -25.39 16.96
N LYS A 222 -5.38 -24.19 16.43
CA LYS A 222 -5.15 -23.90 15.01
C LYS A 222 -4.98 -22.43 14.72
N HIS A 223 -3.88 -22.10 14.05
CA HIS A 223 -3.64 -20.77 13.52
C HIS A 223 -4.45 -20.55 12.24
N THR A 224 -5.05 -19.37 12.08
CA THR A 224 -5.87 -19.02 10.91
C THR A 224 -5.38 -17.72 10.25
N CYS A 225 -5.55 -17.60 8.93
CA CYS A 225 -5.17 -16.39 8.20
C CYS A 225 -6.21 -16.06 7.11
N THR A 226 -6.46 -14.78 6.85
CA THR A 226 -7.42 -14.34 5.82
C THR A 226 -6.90 -14.41 4.38
N CYS A 227 -5.64 -14.77 4.17
CA CYS A 227 -5.08 -14.87 2.83
C CYS A 227 -5.65 -16.07 2.03
N LEU A 228 -5.63 -15.97 0.70
CA LEU A 228 -6.14 -17.00 -0.20
C LEU A 228 -5.41 -18.34 -0.03
N ASP A 229 -4.09 -18.30 0.17
CA ASP A 229 -3.29 -19.51 0.37
C ASP A 229 -3.78 -20.34 1.56
N TYR A 230 -4.08 -19.68 2.69
CA TYR A 230 -4.64 -20.35 3.86
C TYR A 230 -6.05 -20.87 3.57
N ARG A 231 -6.89 -20.07 2.88
CA ARG A 231 -8.26 -20.44 2.54
C ARG A 231 -8.33 -21.72 1.68
N PHE A 232 -7.45 -21.86 0.69
CA PHE A 232 -7.45 -23.01 -0.20
C PHE A 232 -6.68 -24.20 0.35
N ARG A 233 -5.49 -23.98 0.93
CA ARG A 233 -4.61 -25.07 1.36
C ARG A 233 -4.89 -25.54 2.78
N ARG A 234 -5.50 -24.70 3.63
CA ARG A 234 -5.74 -24.97 5.07
C ARG A 234 -4.49 -25.38 5.88
N HIS A 235 -3.31 -25.09 5.34
CA HIS A 235 -1.99 -25.27 5.94
C HIS A 235 -1.40 -23.92 6.38
N HIS A 236 -0.28 -23.95 7.08
CA HIS A 236 0.44 -22.75 7.50
C HIS A 236 0.88 -21.97 6.25
N CYS A 237 0.23 -20.83 6.00
CA CYS A 237 0.57 -19.97 4.88
C CYS A 237 1.82 -19.14 5.20
N LYS A 238 2.37 -18.48 4.19
CA LYS A 238 3.53 -17.59 4.33
C LYS A 238 3.36 -16.54 5.44
N HIS A 239 2.15 -15.99 5.60
CA HIS A 239 1.88 -14.98 6.63
C HIS A 239 1.92 -15.55 8.04
N ILE A 240 1.39 -16.77 8.26
CA ILE A 240 1.48 -17.45 9.56
C ILE A 240 2.95 -17.75 9.86
N CYS A 241 3.70 -18.30 8.91
CA CYS A 241 5.11 -18.59 9.09
C CYS A 241 5.93 -17.33 9.39
N LEU A 242 5.61 -16.21 8.75
CA LEU A 242 6.26 -14.92 9.02
C LEU A 242 6.03 -14.45 10.46
N VAL A 243 4.79 -14.53 10.95
CA VAL A 243 4.44 -14.16 12.34
C VAL A 243 5.17 -15.08 13.32
N LEU A 244 5.12 -16.40 13.11
CA LEU A 244 5.82 -17.37 13.98
C LEU A 244 7.34 -17.17 13.97
N SER A 245 7.93 -16.84 12.81
CA SER A 245 9.36 -16.54 12.69
C SER A 245 9.75 -15.27 13.44
N ASN A 246 8.94 -14.21 13.34
CA ASN A 246 9.21 -12.94 14.02
C ASN A 246 9.08 -13.07 15.54
N LEU A 247 8.26 -14.02 16.01
CA LEU A 247 8.12 -14.37 17.42
C LEU A 247 9.20 -15.36 17.90
N GLY A 248 10.06 -15.86 17.01
CA GLY A 248 11.13 -16.82 17.36
C GLY A 248 10.63 -18.23 17.71
N ILE A 249 9.40 -18.58 17.32
CA ILE A 249 8.72 -19.84 17.71
C ILE A 249 8.49 -20.78 16.54
N LEU A 250 9.20 -20.59 15.42
CA LEU A 250 9.02 -21.42 14.23
C LEU A 250 9.19 -22.92 14.54
N GLU A 251 10.11 -23.26 15.44
CA GLU A 251 10.42 -24.64 15.82
C GLU A 251 9.57 -25.18 16.98
N ALA A 252 8.97 -24.30 17.78
CA ALA A 252 8.24 -24.66 19.00
C ALA A 252 6.85 -23.98 19.04
N PRO A 253 5.90 -24.39 18.18
CA PRO A 253 4.58 -23.75 18.09
C PRO A 253 3.76 -23.88 19.38
N ALA A 254 4.03 -24.87 20.22
CA ALA A 254 3.35 -25.02 21.52
C ALA A 254 3.67 -23.87 22.50
N GLY A 255 4.83 -23.23 22.36
CA GLY A 255 5.28 -22.12 23.23
C GLY A 255 4.80 -20.73 22.78
N TRP A 256 3.86 -20.66 21.83
CA TRP A 256 3.53 -19.41 21.15
C TRP A 256 3.01 -18.32 22.10
N ARG A 257 2.20 -18.68 23.10
CA ARG A 257 1.64 -17.73 24.08
C ARG A 257 2.72 -17.01 24.86
N THR A 258 3.67 -17.76 25.41
CA THR A 258 4.78 -17.22 26.20
C THR A 258 5.63 -16.29 25.36
N ALA A 259 5.92 -16.67 24.11
CA ALA A 259 6.68 -15.84 23.18
C ALA A 259 5.93 -14.55 22.79
N VAL A 260 4.62 -14.63 22.52
CA VAL A 260 3.80 -13.44 22.23
C VAL A 260 3.77 -12.50 23.42
N ASN A 261 3.57 -13.00 24.63
CA ASN A 261 3.57 -12.18 25.85
C ASN A 261 4.92 -11.52 26.08
N SER A 262 6.01 -12.29 26.03
CA SER A 262 7.37 -11.74 26.14
C SER A 262 7.63 -10.65 25.10
N ARG A 263 7.17 -10.84 23.86
CA ARG A 263 7.34 -9.85 22.80
C ARG A 263 6.49 -8.61 23.00
N MET A 264 5.26 -8.74 23.49
CA MET A 264 4.41 -7.60 23.83
C MET A 264 5.00 -6.80 25.00
N ASP A 265 5.53 -7.47 26.02
CA ASP A 265 6.20 -6.83 27.15
C ASP A 265 7.43 -6.04 26.70
N GLU A 266 8.25 -6.61 25.80
CA GLU A 266 9.37 -5.91 25.17
C GLU A 266 8.92 -4.65 24.40
N LEU A 267 7.85 -4.73 23.61
CA LEU A 267 7.34 -3.60 22.84
C LEU A 267 6.79 -2.49 23.75
N VAL A 268 6.09 -2.86 24.82
CA VAL A 268 5.60 -1.91 25.84
C VAL A 268 6.78 -1.25 26.56
N ALA A 269 7.80 -2.01 26.94
CA ALA A 269 9.01 -1.47 27.54
C ALA A 269 9.74 -0.49 26.60
N GLN A 270 9.86 -0.83 25.30
CA GLN A 270 10.43 0.08 24.29
C GLN A 270 9.61 1.36 24.11
N ALA A 271 8.27 1.25 24.08
CA ALA A 271 7.39 2.41 23.98
C ALA A 271 7.54 3.34 25.19
N ARG A 272 7.62 2.77 26.41
CA ARG A 272 7.86 3.52 27.63
C ARG A 272 9.22 4.23 27.63
N GLN A 273 10.29 3.53 27.23
CA GLN A 273 11.62 4.15 27.09
C GLN A 273 11.63 5.29 26.08
N ARG A 274 10.86 5.17 24.99
CA ARG A 274 10.72 6.24 24.01
C ARG A 274 10.01 7.45 24.59
N GLN A 275 8.90 7.25 25.31
CA GLN A 275 8.19 8.33 25.99
C GLN A 275 9.06 9.03 27.04
N GLU A 276 9.84 8.26 27.82
CA GLU A 276 10.77 8.83 28.80
C GLU A 276 11.87 9.67 28.13
N ARG A 277 12.39 9.23 26.97
CA ARG A 277 13.36 10.00 26.18
C ARG A 277 12.76 11.26 25.58
N GLU A 278 11.54 11.19 25.06
CA GLU A 278 10.82 12.34 24.50
C GLU A 278 10.50 13.36 25.61
N ALA A 279 10.03 12.91 26.78
CA ALA A 279 9.81 13.75 27.95
C ALA A 279 11.11 14.38 28.48
N ALA A 280 12.21 13.64 28.48
CA ALA A 280 13.53 14.17 28.87
C ALA A 280 14.09 15.17 27.86
N ALA A 281 13.77 15.02 26.57
CA ALA A 281 14.15 15.98 25.53
C ALA A 281 13.28 17.24 25.55
N GLU A 282 12.00 17.12 25.94
CA GLU A 282 11.06 18.22 26.08
C GLU A 282 11.19 18.96 27.43
N ALA A 283 11.84 18.34 28.42
CA ALA A 283 12.19 18.99 29.69
C ALA A 283 12.92 20.32 29.39
N PRO A 284 12.28 21.48 29.64
CA PRO A 284 12.78 22.74 29.15
C PRO A 284 14.14 23.04 29.76
N LEU A 285 15.06 23.62 28.97
CA LEU A 285 16.27 24.32 29.44
C LEU A 285 15.93 25.57 30.29
N ARG A 286 14.90 25.50 31.15
CA ARG A 286 14.32 26.62 31.89
C ARG A 286 15.21 27.13 33.03
N SER A 287 16.30 26.44 33.39
CA SER A 287 17.10 26.80 34.57
C SER A 287 18.31 27.71 34.29
N GLN A 288 18.65 28.03 33.04
CA GLN A 288 19.80 28.91 32.78
C GLN A 288 19.47 30.40 32.57
N ALA A 289 18.19 30.77 32.38
CA ALA A 289 17.82 32.17 32.19
C ALA A 289 17.60 32.96 33.51
N GLU A 290 17.42 32.28 34.64
CA GLU A 290 17.02 32.94 35.90
C GLU A 290 18.21 33.34 36.80
N THR A 291 19.43 32.90 36.49
CA THR A 291 20.63 33.20 37.32
C THR A 291 21.43 34.43 36.88
N VAL A 292 21.06 35.10 35.79
CA VAL A 292 21.80 36.30 35.30
C VAL A 292 21.22 37.63 35.85
N GLY A 293 20.06 37.61 36.53
CA GLY A 293 19.35 38.83 36.92
C GLY A 293 19.71 39.50 38.25
N LEU A 294 20.61 38.94 39.09
CA LEU A 294 20.76 39.36 40.49
C LEU A 294 22.14 39.91 40.90
N LYS A 295 22.97 40.36 39.95
CA LYS A 295 24.21 41.11 40.24
C LYS A 295 24.19 42.52 39.64
N PHE A 296 23.29 43.37 40.13
CA PHE A 296 23.41 44.82 40.02
C PHE A 296 22.76 45.46 41.26
N ILE A 297 23.50 45.50 42.37
CA ILE A 297 23.33 46.46 43.48
C ILE A 297 24.74 46.89 43.87
#